data_AF-A0A1I8NGD8-F1
#
_entry.id   AF-A0A1I8NGD8-F1
#
_cell.length_a   1.000
_cell.length_b   1.000
_cell.length_c   1.000
_cell.angle_alpha   90.00
_cell.angle_beta   90.00
_cell.angle_gamma   90.00
#
_symmetry.space_group_name_H-M   'P 1'
#
loop_
_entity.id
_entity.type
_entity.pdbx_description
1 polymer ?
#
loop_
_entity_poly.entity_id
_entity_poly.type
_entity_poly.pdbx_seq_one_letter_code
_entity_poly.pdbx_strand_id
1 'polypeptide(L)'
;MAEFVDNLPDEAKLVADKAKIKSADQAILTPTAHLLLQESSPHDIYVLKSSAAKVVAKESIKVSDLLDLPYCMKWARLSFGCEALDKCTQGGIATRGITEICGVAGSGKTQLLLQLSLMSQLPLEFGGLGAGVAFICTEHAFPSKRLHELSKTFTQKYPSININYLAQVHVQQIHNSEQLLKCCAEHLPPLMASERIRLIIIDSVAAVFRTYSDFIQRARDMRKLANCLLNLGDRYNCAVICVNQVSYCSEQYIFL
;
A
#
# COMPACT_ATOMS: atom_id res chain seq x y z
N MET A 1 6.42 -1.25 -22.81
CA MET A 1 6.84 -0.48 -21.61
C MET A 1 8.19 0.23 -21.79
N ALA A 2 9.10 -0.21 -22.68
CA ALA A 2 10.36 0.49 -22.95
C ALA A 2 10.23 1.75 -23.83
N GLU A 3 9.11 1.98 -24.52
CA GLU A 3 9.03 3.01 -25.56
C GLU A 3 8.68 4.43 -25.08
N PHE A 4 8.31 4.66 -23.81
CA PHE A 4 7.89 6.01 -23.40
C PHE A 4 9.08 6.98 -23.37
N VAL A 5 10.14 6.62 -22.64
CA VAL A 5 11.31 7.49 -22.45
C VAL A 5 12.03 7.71 -23.77
N ASP A 6 12.14 6.66 -24.60
CA ASP A 6 12.82 6.72 -25.90
C ASP A 6 12.16 7.68 -26.89
N ASN A 7 10.85 7.87 -26.78
CA ASN A 7 10.05 8.75 -27.64
C ASN A 7 9.98 10.21 -27.16
N LEU A 8 10.63 10.55 -26.04
CA LEU A 8 10.70 11.92 -25.56
C LEU A 8 11.78 12.72 -26.31
N PRO A 9 11.59 14.05 -26.48
CA PRO A 9 12.68 14.95 -26.87
C PRO A 9 13.85 14.88 -25.88
N ASP A 10 15.07 15.10 -26.34
CA ASP A 10 16.30 14.93 -25.55
C ASP A 10 16.29 15.74 -24.24
N GLU A 11 15.72 16.95 -24.28
CA GLU A 11 15.55 17.82 -23.12
C GLU A 11 14.60 17.22 -22.07
N ALA A 12 13.51 16.59 -22.50
CA ALA A 12 12.55 15.93 -21.62
C ALA A 12 13.06 14.57 -21.11
N LYS A 13 13.91 13.87 -21.88
CA LYS A 13 14.62 12.66 -21.44
C LYS A 13 15.53 12.97 -20.25
N LEU A 14 16.28 14.08 -20.32
CA LEU A 14 17.15 14.52 -19.23
C LEU A 14 16.38 14.73 -17.92
N VAL A 15 15.18 15.32 -17.99
CA VAL A 15 14.30 15.49 -16.82
C VAL A 15 13.84 14.13 -16.28
N ALA A 16 13.45 13.21 -17.15
CA ALA A 16 13.04 11.86 -16.75
C ALA A 16 14.18 11.10 -16.07
N ASP A 17 15.40 11.16 -16.60
CA ASP A 17 16.58 10.49 -16.06
C ASP A 17 16.98 11.05 -14.69
N LYS A 18 17.04 12.38 -14.54
CA LYS A 18 17.29 13.04 -13.25
C LYS A 18 16.28 12.60 -12.18
N ALA A 19 15.01 12.48 -12.58
CA ALA A 19 13.91 12.09 -11.69
C ALA A 19 13.76 10.57 -11.52
N LYS A 20 14.59 9.77 -12.20
CA LYS A 20 14.51 8.30 -12.26
C LYS A 20 13.13 7.80 -12.72
N ILE A 21 12.47 8.56 -13.59
CA ILE A 21 11.17 8.24 -14.18
C ILE A 21 11.38 7.25 -15.33
N LYS A 22 10.68 6.12 -15.25
CA LYS A 22 10.79 5.02 -16.23
C LYS A 22 9.50 4.78 -17.02
N SER A 23 8.38 5.38 -16.63
CA SER A 23 7.08 5.19 -17.29
C SER A 23 6.25 6.46 -17.36
N ALA A 24 5.28 6.48 -18.27
CA ALA A 24 4.35 7.59 -18.43
C ALA A 24 3.49 7.80 -17.17
N ASP A 25 3.05 6.72 -16.50
CA ASP A 25 2.33 6.81 -15.22
C ASP A 25 3.16 7.50 -14.14
N GLN A 26 4.45 7.15 -14.04
CA GLN A 26 5.37 7.80 -13.11
C GLN A 26 5.55 9.29 -13.44
N ALA A 27 5.64 9.65 -14.72
CA ALA A 27 5.76 11.05 -15.15
C ALA A 27 4.52 11.88 -14.77
N ILE A 28 3.31 11.32 -14.90
CA ILE A 28 2.07 11.98 -14.48
C ILE A 28 1.99 12.14 -12.97
N LEU A 29 2.27 11.06 -12.23
CA LEU A 29 2.13 11.01 -10.76
C LEU A 29 3.22 11.82 -10.04
N THR A 30 4.37 12.05 -10.68
CA THR A 30 5.46 12.84 -10.08
C THR A 30 5.05 14.31 -9.98
N PRO A 31 5.04 14.93 -8.77
CA PRO A 31 4.67 16.33 -8.62
C PRO A 31 5.59 17.26 -9.42
N THR A 32 5.03 18.28 -10.06
CA THR A 32 5.81 19.27 -10.83
C THR A 32 6.86 19.95 -9.95
N ALA A 33 6.53 20.22 -8.68
CA ALA A 33 7.46 20.78 -7.70
C ALA A 33 8.69 19.90 -7.47
N HIS A 34 8.54 18.56 -7.48
CA HIS A 34 9.68 17.64 -7.34
C HIS A 34 10.63 17.75 -8.54
N LEU A 35 10.09 17.89 -9.75
CA LEU A 35 10.90 18.04 -10.97
C LEU A 35 11.62 19.39 -11.03
N LEU A 36 10.96 20.46 -10.58
CA LEU A 36 11.56 21.79 -10.48
C LEU A 36 12.74 21.82 -9.49
N LEU A 37 12.65 21.09 -8.38
CA LEU A 37 13.73 20.96 -7.40
C LEU A 37 14.98 20.25 -7.95
N GLN A 38 14.87 19.55 -9.07
CA GLN A 38 16.00 18.92 -9.77
C GLN A 38 16.59 19.82 -10.87
N GLU A 39 16.38 21.13 -10.76
CA GLU A 39 16.89 22.14 -11.71
C GLU A 39 16.48 21.84 -13.16
N SER A 40 15.22 21.45 -13.34
CA SER A 40 14.64 21.18 -14.66
C SER A 40 13.82 22.38 -15.14
N SER A 41 13.86 22.67 -16.44
CA SER A 41 13.10 23.77 -17.03
C SER A 41 11.59 23.52 -16.90
N PRO A 42 10.77 24.54 -16.58
CA PRO A 42 9.31 24.43 -16.60
C PRO A 42 8.75 23.94 -17.95
N HIS A 43 9.39 24.35 -19.05
CA HIS A 43 9.02 23.93 -20.40
C HIS A 43 9.22 22.42 -20.60
N ASP A 44 10.38 21.91 -20.21
CA ASP A 44 10.73 20.49 -20.40
C ASP A 44 9.86 19.59 -19.51
N ILE A 45 9.53 20.06 -18.31
CA ILE A 45 8.57 19.39 -17.43
C ILE A 45 7.18 19.36 -18.08
N TYR A 46 6.75 20.46 -18.70
CA TYR A 46 5.49 20.51 -19.44
C TYR A 46 5.50 19.52 -20.62
N VAL A 47 6.59 19.45 -21.39
CA VAL A 47 6.74 18.51 -22.50
C VAL A 47 6.70 17.05 -22.01
N LEU A 48 7.44 16.74 -20.93
CA LEU A 48 7.42 15.42 -20.29
C LEU A 48 6.00 15.03 -19.87
N LYS A 49 5.32 15.90 -19.12
CA LYS A 49 3.97 15.62 -18.61
C LYS A 49 2.92 15.56 -19.71
N SER A 50 3.00 16.42 -20.71
CA SER A 50 2.06 16.42 -21.84
C SER A 50 2.23 15.18 -22.70
N SER A 51 3.48 14.74 -22.91
CA SER A 51 3.78 13.49 -23.63
C SER A 51 3.29 12.28 -22.84
N ALA A 52 3.52 12.26 -21.52
CA ALA A 52 3.00 11.22 -20.65
C ALA A 52 1.46 11.21 -20.65
N ALA A 53 0.81 12.37 -20.64
CA ALA A 53 -0.64 12.49 -20.67
C ALA A 53 -1.23 11.90 -21.94
N LYS A 54 -0.59 12.11 -23.11
CA LYS A 54 -1.03 11.50 -24.38
C LYS A 54 -0.95 9.97 -24.37
N VAL A 55 0.07 9.42 -23.72
CA VAL A 55 0.24 7.96 -23.60
C VAL A 55 -0.75 7.36 -22.60
N VAL A 56 -1.03 8.07 -21.51
CA VAL A 56 -1.94 7.61 -20.44
C VAL A 56 -3.41 7.88 -20.77
N ALA A 57 -3.71 8.87 -21.62
CA ALA A 57 -5.06 9.23 -22.02
C ALA A 57 -5.77 8.03 -22.66
N LYS A 58 -6.68 7.42 -21.89
CA LYS A 58 -7.60 6.42 -22.40
C LYS A 58 -8.80 7.13 -23.03
N GLU A 59 -9.32 6.56 -24.11
CA GLU A 59 -10.58 7.02 -24.70
C GLU A 59 -11.71 6.97 -23.66
N SER A 60 -12.74 7.81 -23.84
CA SER A 60 -13.92 7.77 -22.98
C SER A 60 -14.59 6.39 -23.08
N ILE A 61 -14.62 5.67 -21.96
CA ILE A 61 -15.23 4.34 -21.88
C ILE A 61 -16.70 4.51 -21.52
N LYS A 62 -17.61 3.77 -22.17
CA LYS A 62 -19.01 3.76 -21.78
C LYS A 62 -19.17 3.08 -20.42
N VAL A 63 -20.14 3.52 -19.63
CA VAL A 63 -20.43 2.91 -18.32
C VAL A 63 -20.78 1.42 -18.45
N SER A 64 -21.42 0.99 -19.56
CA SER A 64 -21.68 -0.42 -19.86
C SER A 64 -20.41 -1.25 -19.86
N ASP A 65 -19.35 -0.72 -20.47
CA ASP A 65 -18.10 -1.44 -20.67
C ASP A 65 -17.27 -1.46 -19.38
N LEU A 66 -17.57 -0.57 -18.43
CA LEU A 66 -16.98 -0.58 -17.08
C LEU A 66 -17.53 -1.72 -16.21
N LEU A 67 -18.67 -2.32 -16.56
CA LEU A 67 -19.18 -3.49 -15.83
C LEU A 67 -18.35 -4.75 -16.15
N ASP A 68 -17.80 -4.81 -17.37
CA ASP A 68 -17.01 -5.93 -17.89
C ASP A 68 -15.50 -5.67 -17.86
N LEU A 69 -15.04 -4.88 -16.88
CA LEU A 69 -13.61 -4.58 -16.74
C LEU A 69 -12.77 -5.87 -16.62
N PRO A 70 -11.58 -5.93 -17.24
CA PRO A 70 -10.66 -7.04 -17.04
C PRO A 70 -10.34 -7.21 -15.55
N TYR A 71 -10.13 -8.46 -15.13
CA TYR A 71 -9.94 -8.82 -13.71
C TYR A 71 -8.83 -8.03 -13.01
N CYS A 72 -7.76 -7.67 -13.72
CA CYS A 72 -6.66 -6.83 -13.20
C CYS A 72 -7.08 -5.38 -12.88
N MET A 73 -8.20 -4.92 -13.44
CA MET A 73 -8.78 -3.60 -13.14
C MET A 73 -9.87 -3.66 -12.07
N LYS A 74 -10.41 -4.86 -11.75
CA LYS A 74 -11.40 -5.01 -10.67
C LYS A 74 -10.73 -4.89 -9.29
N TRP A 75 -11.36 -4.10 -8.41
CA TRP A 75 -11.04 -4.13 -6.99
C TRP A 75 -11.34 -5.51 -6.43
N ALA A 76 -10.41 -6.06 -5.67
CA ALA A 76 -10.66 -7.23 -4.83
C ALA A 76 -10.93 -6.78 -3.39
N ARG A 77 -11.54 -7.64 -2.59
CA ARG A 77 -11.72 -7.42 -1.17
C ARG A 77 -11.13 -8.57 -0.37
N LEU A 78 -10.46 -8.24 0.71
CA LEU A 78 -9.94 -9.17 1.70
C LEU A 78 -10.95 -9.29 2.84
N SER A 79 -11.52 -10.48 3.00
CA SER A 79 -12.40 -10.80 4.13
C SER A 79 -11.65 -10.69 5.46
N PHE A 80 -12.35 -10.21 6.48
CA PHE A 80 -11.89 -10.22 7.86
C PHE A 80 -11.83 -11.64 8.44
N GLY A 81 -12.40 -12.65 7.78
CA GLY A 81 -12.63 -13.99 8.36
C GLY A 81 -13.69 -13.99 9.46
N CYS A 82 -14.48 -12.92 9.53
CA CYS A 82 -15.54 -12.70 10.51
C CYS A 82 -16.78 -12.15 9.77
N GLU A 83 -17.85 -12.95 9.75
CA GLU A 83 -19.07 -12.63 9.00
C GLU A 83 -19.69 -11.29 9.41
N ALA A 84 -19.67 -10.95 10.70
CA ALA A 84 -20.21 -9.69 11.19
C ALA A 84 -19.42 -8.48 10.65
N LEU A 85 -18.08 -8.55 10.67
CA LEU A 85 -17.23 -7.48 10.13
C LEU A 85 -17.34 -7.39 8.61
N ASP A 86 -17.39 -8.52 7.92
CA ASP A 86 -17.56 -8.55 6.47
C ASP A 86 -18.91 -7.97 6.05
N LYS A 87 -20.00 -8.26 6.77
CA LYS A 87 -21.30 -7.61 6.53
C LYS A 87 -21.25 -6.10 6.74
N CYS A 88 -20.66 -5.65 7.84
CA CYS A 88 -20.54 -4.22 8.15
C CYS A 88 -19.68 -3.46 7.13
N THR A 89 -18.70 -4.13 6.51
CA THR A 89 -17.77 -3.53 5.55
C THR A 89 -18.07 -3.89 4.09
N GLN A 90 -19.20 -4.54 3.82
CA GLN A 90 -19.62 -4.97 2.49
C GLN A 90 -18.59 -5.86 1.78
N GLY A 91 -18.10 -6.86 2.49
CA GLY A 91 -17.19 -7.90 1.98
C GLY A 91 -15.72 -7.69 2.32
N GLY A 92 -15.40 -6.88 3.33
CA GLY A 92 -14.04 -6.74 3.85
C GLY A 92 -13.27 -5.55 3.28
N ILE A 93 -11.94 -5.64 3.34
CA ILE A 93 -10.99 -4.56 3.04
C ILE A 93 -10.72 -4.48 1.54
N ALA A 94 -11.01 -3.35 0.91
CA ALA A 94 -10.77 -3.16 -0.51
C ALA A 94 -9.27 -3.02 -0.84
N THR A 95 -8.84 -3.63 -1.94
CA THR A 95 -7.55 -3.34 -2.58
C THR A 95 -7.56 -1.96 -3.24
N ARG A 96 -6.39 -1.39 -3.52
CA ARG A 96 -6.23 -0.04 -4.11
C ARG A 96 -6.76 1.08 -3.21
N GLY A 97 -6.68 0.86 -1.91
CA GLY A 97 -7.06 1.82 -0.89
C GLY A 97 -6.24 1.62 0.39
N ILE A 98 -6.25 2.64 1.23
CA ILE A 98 -5.68 2.59 2.58
C ILE A 98 -6.85 2.45 3.55
N THR A 99 -6.83 1.40 4.35
CA THR A 99 -7.80 1.18 5.44
C THR A 99 -7.10 1.41 6.77
N GLU A 100 -7.70 2.26 7.60
CA GLU A 100 -7.19 2.54 8.94
C GLU A 100 -7.93 1.71 9.98
N ILE A 101 -7.19 1.07 10.89
CA ILE A 101 -7.73 0.35 12.04
C ILE A 101 -7.32 1.08 13.31
N CYS A 102 -8.31 1.66 13.99
CA CYS A 102 -8.12 2.49 15.18
C CYS A 102 -8.74 1.84 16.42
N GLY A 103 -8.12 2.08 17.58
CA GLY A 103 -8.67 1.64 18.86
C GLY A 103 -7.68 1.77 20.01
N VAL A 104 -8.19 1.64 21.23
CA VAL A 104 -7.37 1.67 22.47
C VAL A 104 -6.37 0.52 22.52
N ALA A 105 -5.30 0.67 23.30
CA ALA A 105 -4.35 -0.42 23.54
C ALA A 105 -5.08 -1.66 24.09
N GLY A 106 -4.68 -2.85 23.64
CA GLY A 106 -5.33 -4.10 24.05
C GLY A 106 -6.66 -4.42 23.36
N SER A 107 -7.20 -3.56 22.49
CA SER A 107 -8.49 -3.82 21.79
C SER A 107 -8.45 -4.91 20.70
N GLY A 108 -7.35 -5.65 20.57
CA GLY A 108 -7.23 -6.74 19.59
C GLY A 108 -6.77 -6.32 18.18
N LYS A 109 -6.28 -5.08 17.97
CA LYS A 109 -5.82 -4.61 16.64
C LYS A 109 -4.76 -5.52 16.02
N THR A 110 -3.66 -5.75 16.73
CA THR A 110 -2.60 -6.65 16.25
C THR A 110 -3.12 -8.08 16.03
N GLN A 111 -4.10 -8.55 16.81
CA GLN A 111 -4.72 -9.85 16.54
C GLN A 111 -5.44 -9.88 15.19
N LEU A 112 -6.22 -8.84 14.91
CA LEU A 112 -6.92 -8.71 13.64
C LEU A 112 -5.92 -8.66 12.48
N LEU A 113 -4.80 -7.97 12.63
CA LEU A 113 -3.75 -7.92 11.60
C LEU A 113 -3.10 -9.28 11.33
N LEU A 114 -2.82 -10.08 12.36
CA LEU A 114 -2.29 -11.43 12.18
C LEU A 114 -3.29 -12.33 11.45
N GLN A 115 -4.58 -12.25 11.81
CA GLN A 115 -5.64 -12.97 11.12
C GLN A 115 -5.75 -12.56 9.65
N LEU A 116 -5.75 -11.26 9.36
CA LEU A 116 -5.75 -10.74 7.99
C LEU A 116 -4.52 -11.16 7.19
N SER A 117 -3.38 -11.33 7.87
CA SER A 117 -2.14 -11.81 7.23
C SER A 117 -2.27 -13.26 6.75
N LEU A 118 -3.04 -14.10 7.45
CA LEU A 118 -3.36 -15.46 7.04
C LEU A 118 -4.49 -15.47 5.99
N MET A 119 -5.53 -14.65 6.17
CA MET A 119 -6.64 -14.52 5.21
C MET A 119 -6.16 -14.08 3.83
N SER A 120 -5.21 -13.15 3.73
CA SER A 120 -4.67 -12.66 2.45
C SER A 120 -4.13 -13.78 1.55
N GLN A 121 -3.62 -14.84 2.16
CA GLN A 121 -2.97 -15.93 1.46
C GLN A 121 -3.99 -16.92 0.86
N LEU A 122 -5.21 -16.96 1.41
CA LEU A 122 -6.27 -17.81 0.89
C LEU A 122 -6.64 -17.43 -0.55
N PRO A 123 -7.14 -18.38 -1.36
CA PRO A 123 -7.73 -18.07 -2.65
C PRO A 123 -8.93 -17.13 -2.52
N LEU A 124 -9.28 -16.48 -3.63
CA LEU A 124 -10.37 -15.50 -3.70
C LEU A 124 -11.73 -16.11 -3.33
N GLU A 125 -11.97 -17.36 -3.70
CA GLU A 125 -13.20 -18.10 -3.35
C GLU A 125 -13.37 -18.28 -1.82
N PHE A 126 -12.29 -18.18 -1.06
CA PHE A 126 -12.28 -18.24 0.41
C PHE A 126 -12.14 -16.83 1.05
N GLY A 127 -12.31 -15.77 0.26
CA GLY A 127 -12.23 -14.38 0.73
C GLY A 127 -10.81 -13.84 0.91
N GLY A 128 -9.78 -14.53 0.40
CA GLY A 128 -8.41 -14.04 0.40
C GLY A 128 -8.00 -13.33 -0.89
N LEU A 129 -6.70 -13.02 -1.01
CA LEU A 129 -6.12 -12.36 -2.18
C LEU A 129 -5.19 -13.28 -3.00
N GLY A 130 -4.99 -14.52 -2.54
CA GLY A 130 -4.06 -15.50 -3.10
C GLY A 130 -2.64 -14.97 -3.12
N ALA A 131 -2.22 -14.28 -2.06
CA ALA A 131 -0.98 -13.51 -2.03
C ALA A 131 -0.44 -13.30 -0.61
N GLY A 132 0.89 -13.16 -0.54
CA GLY A 132 1.62 -12.87 0.68
C GLY A 132 1.44 -11.44 1.20
N VAL A 133 2.15 -11.17 2.29
CA VAL A 133 1.97 -9.99 3.14
C VAL A 133 3.32 -9.33 3.41
N ALA A 134 3.38 -8.01 3.28
CA ALA A 134 4.46 -7.20 3.85
C ALA A 134 3.97 -6.58 5.17
N PHE A 135 4.54 -7.02 6.29
CA PHE A 135 4.18 -6.59 7.63
C PHE A 135 5.29 -5.69 8.20
N ILE A 136 4.99 -4.41 8.36
CA ILE A 136 5.91 -3.42 8.92
C ILE A 136 5.55 -3.17 10.37
N CYS A 137 6.46 -3.55 11.27
CA CYS A 137 6.35 -3.34 12.70
C CYS A 137 7.13 -2.09 13.11
N THR A 138 6.50 -1.18 13.83
CA THR A 138 7.13 0.10 14.21
C THR A 138 7.37 0.26 15.71
N GLU A 139 6.57 -0.41 16.54
CA GLU A 139 6.56 -0.21 17.99
C GLU A 139 7.10 -1.44 18.75
N HIS A 140 6.56 -2.61 18.42
CA HIS A 140 6.91 -3.87 19.08
C HIS A 140 7.45 -4.87 18.06
N ALA A 141 8.16 -5.88 18.57
CA ALA A 141 8.59 -7.00 17.74
C ALA A 141 7.37 -7.78 17.20
N PHE A 142 7.50 -8.31 15.99
CA PHE A 142 6.44 -9.10 15.38
C PHE A 142 6.10 -10.35 16.22
N PRO A 143 4.81 -10.59 16.54
CA PRO A 143 4.38 -11.69 17.40
C PRO A 143 4.34 -13.03 16.65
N SER A 144 5.52 -13.52 16.23
CA SER A 144 5.69 -14.72 15.39
C SER A 144 5.10 -16.00 16.01
N LYS A 145 5.30 -16.20 17.32
CA LYS A 145 4.72 -17.34 18.05
C LYS A 145 3.19 -17.37 17.91
N ARG A 146 2.57 -16.20 17.99
CA ARG A 146 1.12 -16.09 17.89
C ARG A 146 0.62 -16.28 16.47
N LEU A 147 1.35 -15.80 15.46
CA LEU A 147 1.02 -16.11 14.06
C LEU A 147 1.06 -17.63 13.82
N HIS A 148 2.07 -18.33 14.35
CA HIS A 148 2.19 -19.78 14.21
C HIS A 148 1.06 -20.55 14.89
N GLU A 149 0.56 -20.09 16.05
CA GLU A 149 -0.64 -20.67 16.67
C GLU A 149 -1.88 -20.49 15.77
N LEU A 150 -2.07 -19.29 15.24
CA LEU A 150 -3.20 -19.01 14.33
C LEU A 150 -3.10 -19.80 13.03
N SER A 151 -1.90 -19.97 12.47
CA SER A 151 -1.71 -20.69 11.22
C SER A 151 -2.14 -22.16 11.34
N LYS A 152 -1.89 -22.81 12.48
CA LYS A 152 -2.39 -24.18 12.74
C LYS A 152 -3.91 -24.25 12.70
N THR A 153 -4.58 -23.25 13.26
CA THR A 153 -6.06 -23.16 13.24
C THR A 153 -6.57 -22.97 11.81
N PHE A 154 -5.88 -22.16 11.01
CA PHE A 154 -6.20 -21.97 9.59
C PHE A 154 -6.02 -23.26 8.77
N THR A 155 -4.92 -24.00 8.99
CA THR A 155 -4.71 -25.31 8.35
C THR A 155 -5.82 -26.31 8.69
N GLN A 156 -6.30 -26.32 9.94
CA GLN A 156 -7.43 -27.16 10.34
C GLN A 156 -8.75 -26.70 9.72
N LYS A 157 -8.97 -25.38 9.63
CA LYS A 157 -10.20 -24.80 9.05
C LYS A 157 -10.29 -25.00 7.53
N TYR A 158 -9.15 -25.01 6.84
CA TYR A 158 -9.06 -25.15 5.39
C TYR A 158 -8.16 -26.32 4.99
N PRO A 159 -8.54 -27.58 5.27
CA PRO A 159 -7.68 -28.74 5.08
C PRO A 159 -7.39 -29.06 3.60
N SER A 160 -8.24 -28.57 2.69
CA SER A 160 -8.06 -28.71 1.24
C SER A 160 -7.04 -27.74 0.64
N ILE A 161 -6.58 -26.75 1.42
CA ILE A 161 -5.71 -25.67 0.93
C ILE A 161 -4.30 -25.88 1.47
N ASN A 162 -3.38 -26.23 0.57
CA ASN A 162 -1.97 -26.43 0.91
C ASN A 162 -1.16 -25.14 0.80
N ILE A 163 -1.19 -24.31 1.84
CA ILE A 163 -0.40 -23.06 1.94
C ILE A 163 0.56 -23.15 3.12
N ASN A 164 1.83 -22.83 2.88
CA ASN A 164 2.76 -22.52 3.96
C ASN A 164 2.56 -21.08 4.43
N TYR A 165 1.63 -20.91 5.37
CA TYR A 165 1.21 -19.60 5.86
C TYR A 165 2.33 -18.69 6.39
N LEU A 166 3.40 -19.29 6.93
CA LEU A 166 4.48 -18.54 7.57
C LEU A 166 5.53 -18.06 6.56
N ALA A 167 5.70 -18.75 5.44
CA ALA A 167 6.69 -18.40 4.43
C ALA A 167 6.31 -17.17 3.60
N GLN A 168 5.04 -16.79 3.59
CA GLN A 168 4.48 -15.71 2.76
C GLN A 168 4.21 -14.43 3.57
N VAL A 169 4.76 -14.32 4.79
CA VAL A 169 4.67 -13.11 5.63
C VAL A 169 6.07 -12.52 5.79
N HIS A 170 6.34 -11.44 5.07
CA HIS A 170 7.60 -10.71 5.10
C HIS A 170 7.53 -9.63 6.17
N VAL A 171 8.38 -9.71 7.19
CA VAL A 171 8.36 -8.81 8.33
C VAL A 171 9.52 -7.82 8.24
N GLN A 172 9.26 -6.54 8.47
CA GLN A 172 10.29 -5.52 8.61
C GLN A 172 10.07 -4.67 9.86
N GLN A 173 11.11 -4.55 10.69
CA GLN A 173 11.10 -3.65 11.84
C GLN A 173 11.64 -2.28 11.43
N ILE A 174 10.91 -1.21 11.78
CA ILE A 174 11.24 0.18 11.44
C ILE A 174 11.09 1.05 12.68
N HIS A 175 11.99 2.00 12.92
CA HIS A 175 11.98 2.78 14.17
C HIS A 175 11.77 4.29 13.96
N ASN A 176 11.78 4.77 12.72
CA ASN A 176 11.55 6.18 12.41
C ASN A 176 10.92 6.37 11.02
N SER A 177 10.46 7.60 10.76
CA SER A 177 9.65 7.94 9.59
C SER A 177 10.45 7.96 8.31
N GLU A 178 11.72 8.35 8.38
CA GLU A 178 12.64 8.31 7.25
C GLU A 178 12.84 6.87 6.76
N GLN A 179 13.08 5.94 7.68
CA GLN A 179 13.17 4.50 7.38
C GLN A 179 11.86 3.97 6.79
N LEU A 180 10.70 4.40 7.31
CA LEU A 180 9.39 3.99 6.79
C LEU A 180 9.17 4.47 5.35
N LEU A 181 9.45 5.74 5.08
CA LEU A 181 9.36 6.33 3.75
C LEU A 181 10.31 5.63 2.77
N LYS A 182 11.56 5.40 3.18
CA LYS A 182 12.55 4.67 2.38
C LYS A 182 12.12 3.24 2.11
N CYS A 183 11.59 2.54 3.12
CA CYS A 183 11.05 1.20 2.96
C CYS A 183 9.95 1.15 1.89
N CYS A 184 8.99 2.07 1.95
CA CYS A 184 7.90 2.11 0.98
C CYS A 184 8.39 2.48 -0.44
N ALA A 185 9.35 3.40 -0.55
CA ALA A 185 9.84 3.88 -1.84
C ALA A 185 10.85 2.93 -2.52
N GLU A 186 11.70 2.24 -1.74
CA GLU A 186 12.87 1.53 -2.25
C GLU A 186 12.84 0.02 -1.97
N HIS A 187 12.31 -0.42 -0.83
CA HIS A 187 12.35 -1.84 -0.43
C HIS A 187 11.09 -2.62 -0.83
N LEU A 188 9.90 -2.03 -0.66
CA LEU A 188 8.64 -2.69 -1.01
C LEU A 188 8.50 -2.95 -2.52
N PRO A 189 8.81 -2.02 -3.45
CA PRO A 189 8.64 -2.28 -4.88
C PRO A 189 9.39 -3.51 -5.42
N PRO A 190 10.70 -3.73 -5.14
CA PRO A 190 11.37 -4.93 -5.59
C PRO A 190 10.83 -6.19 -4.90
N LEU A 191 10.54 -6.13 -3.59
CA LEU A 191 9.96 -7.26 -2.86
C LEU A 191 8.60 -7.69 -3.44
N MET A 192 7.71 -6.74 -3.72
CA MET A 192 6.39 -7.01 -4.34
C MET A 192 6.49 -7.40 -5.82
N ALA A 193 7.61 -7.14 -6.47
CA ALA A 193 7.86 -7.59 -7.83
C ALA A 193 8.39 -9.03 -7.88
N SER A 194 9.22 -9.44 -6.91
CA SER A 194 9.74 -10.81 -6.80
C SER A 194 8.75 -11.76 -6.14
N GLU A 195 8.07 -11.28 -5.09
CA GLU A 195 7.12 -12.05 -4.30
C GLU A 195 5.69 -11.57 -4.60
N ARG A 196 4.74 -12.51 -4.68
CA ARG A 196 3.34 -12.18 -4.94
C ARG A 196 2.68 -11.64 -3.67
N ILE A 197 2.94 -10.36 -3.34
CA ILE A 197 2.40 -9.67 -2.16
C ILE A 197 1.23 -8.77 -2.56
N ARG A 198 0.08 -8.91 -1.87
CA ARG A 198 -1.10 -8.06 -2.08
C ARG A 198 -1.72 -7.50 -0.80
N LEU A 199 -1.01 -7.62 0.32
CA LEU A 199 -1.37 -6.95 1.57
C LEU A 199 -0.15 -6.27 2.17
N ILE A 200 -0.26 -4.98 2.45
CA ILE A 200 0.74 -4.21 3.22
C ILE A 200 0.09 -3.85 4.55
N ILE A 201 0.77 -4.14 5.66
CA ILE A 201 0.34 -3.78 7.01
C ILE A 201 1.41 -2.89 7.65
N ILE A 202 0.99 -1.79 8.27
CA ILE A 202 1.86 -0.93 9.09
C ILE A 202 1.28 -0.89 10.52
N ASP A 203 1.91 -1.62 11.44
CA ASP A 203 1.56 -1.68 12.86
C ASP A 203 2.67 -1.00 13.70
N SER A 204 2.57 0.27 14.05
CA SER A 204 1.53 1.26 13.74
C SER A 204 2.12 2.50 13.06
N VAL A 205 1.35 3.20 12.22
CA VAL A 205 1.79 4.49 11.64
C VAL A 205 1.94 5.54 12.75
N ALA A 206 1.08 5.47 13.76
CA ALA A 206 1.07 6.38 14.91
C ALA A 206 2.43 6.47 15.61
N ALA A 207 3.08 5.33 15.88
CA ALA A 207 4.33 5.29 16.63
C ALA A 207 5.44 6.12 15.97
N VAL A 208 5.46 6.15 14.64
CA VAL A 208 6.53 6.76 13.87
C VAL A 208 6.35 8.27 13.68
N PHE A 209 5.10 8.73 13.61
CA PHE A 209 4.77 10.14 13.40
C PHE A 209 4.45 10.90 14.69
N ARG A 210 4.22 10.21 15.81
CA ARG A 210 3.94 10.86 17.10
C ARG A 210 5.13 11.63 17.66
N THR A 211 6.36 11.25 17.29
CA THR A 211 7.60 11.89 17.76
C THR A 211 7.94 13.19 17.03
N TYR A 212 7.18 13.57 16.00
CA TYR A 212 7.39 14.81 15.27
C TYR A 212 7.04 16.03 16.14
N SER A 213 8.00 16.94 16.29
CA SER A 213 7.77 18.28 16.86
C SER A 213 7.21 19.26 15.83
N ASP A 214 7.61 19.14 14.55
CA ASP A 214 7.13 19.97 13.45
C ASP A 214 5.90 19.35 12.77
N PHE A 215 4.73 19.95 13.01
CA PHE A 215 3.46 19.53 12.42
C PHE A 215 3.40 19.68 10.89
N ILE A 216 4.09 20.67 10.33
CA ILE A 216 4.13 20.88 8.88
C ILE A 216 4.96 19.78 8.24
N GLN A 217 6.12 19.48 8.82
CA GLN A 217 6.96 18.38 8.35
C GLN A 217 6.23 17.04 8.48
N ARG A 218 5.56 16.81 9.61
CA ARG A 218 4.71 15.62 9.83
C ARG A 218 3.66 15.47 8.73
N ALA A 219 2.88 16.52 8.46
CA ALA A 219 1.83 16.48 7.44
C ALA A 219 2.39 16.21 6.04
N ARG A 220 3.55 16.81 5.71
CA ARG A 220 4.26 16.57 4.44
C ARG A 220 4.69 15.11 4.32
N ASP A 221 5.30 14.54 5.35
CA ASP A 221 5.82 13.18 5.32
C ASP A 221 4.69 12.13 5.37
N MET A 222 3.61 12.36 6.12
CA MET A 222 2.40 11.53 6.06
C MET A 222 1.79 11.53 4.65
N ARG A 223 1.75 12.69 3.97
CA ARG A 223 1.27 12.77 2.58
C ARG A 223 2.19 12.00 1.62
N LYS A 224 3.52 12.10 1.79
CA LYS A 224 4.47 11.30 0.99
C LYS A 224 4.22 9.80 1.19
N LEU A 225 4.05 9.36 2.44
CA LEU A 225 3.75 7.97 2.77
C LEU A 225 2.44 7.51 2.12
N ALA A 226 1.36 8.26 2.30
CA ALA A 226 0.06 7.93 1.71
C ALA A 226 0.12 7.81 0.19
N ASN A 227 0.76 8.76 -0.50
CA ASN A 227 0.94 8.70 -1.95
C ASN A 227 1.76 7.48 -2.38
N CYS A 228 2.82 7.14 -1.63
CA CYS A 228 3.62 5.96 -1.91
C CYS A 228 2.80 4.67 -1.78
N LEU A 229 2.03 4.53 -0.69
CA LEU A 229 1.18 3.38 -0.43
C LEU A 229 0.03 3.24 -1.43
N LEU A 230 -0.60 4.35 -1.83
CA LEU A 230 -1.63 4.34 -2.88
C LEU A 230 -1.05 3.90 -4.23
N ASN A 231 0.13 4.39 -4.59
CA ASN A 231 0.82 3.96 -5.82
C ASN A 231 1.16 2.47 -5.81
N LEU A 232 1.59 1.92 -4.65
CA LEU A 232 1.79 0.47 -4.48
C LEU A 232 0.46 -0.29 -4.57
N GLY A 233 -0.58 0.25 -3.93
CA GLY A 233 -1.97 -0.20 -4.01
C GLY A 233 -2.43 -0.44 -5.44
N ASP A 234 -2.32 0.60 -6.27
CA ASP A 234 -2.75 0.58 -7.66
C ASP A 234 -1.91 -0.37 -8.51
N ARG A 235 -0.58 -0.28 -8.39
CA ARG A 235 0.38 -1.03 -9.21
C ARG A 235 0.31 -2.54 -8.98
N TYR A 236 0.14 -2.97 -7.72
CA TYR A 236 0.15 -4.39 -7.34
C TYR A 236 -1.25 -4.92 -7.00
N ASN A 237 -2.30 -4.11 -7.17
CA ASN A 237 -3.67 -4.42 -6.76
C ASN A 237 -3.73 -4.95 -5.32
N CYS A 238 -3.08 -4.22 -4.41
CA CYS A 238 -2.90 -4.61 -3.01
C CYS A 238 -3.79 -3.81 -2.05
N ALA A 239 -4.17 -4.42 -0.94
CA ALA A 239 -4.78 -3.73 0.19
C ALA A 239 -3.69 -3.16 1.10
N VAL A 240 -3.92 -1.97 1.65
CA VAL A 240 -3.01 -1.35 2.62
C VAL A 240 -3.77 -1.14 3.92
N ILE A 241 -3.19 -1.58 5.03
CA ILE A 241 -3.74 -1.42 6.37
C ILE A 241 -2.76 -0.63 7.23
N CYS A 242 -3.25 0.46 7.80
CA CYS A 242 -2.51 1.27 8.77
C CYS A 242 -3.18 1.16 10.13
N VAL A 243 -2.40 0.90 11.18
CA VAL A 243 -2.90 0.96 12.56
C VAL A 243 -2.64 2.33 13.15
N ASN A 244 -3.65 2.84 13.84
CA ASN A 244 -3.55 4.03 14.66
C ASN A 244 -4.00 3.73 16.09
N GLN A 245 -3.34 4.36 17.05
CA GLN A 245 -3.69 4.23 18.46
C GLN A 245 -4.41 5.49 18.92
N VAL A 246 -5.55 5.29 19.58
CA VAL A 246 -6.27 6.39 20.22
C VAL A 246 -5.57 6.71 21.53
N SER A 247 -5.09 7.95 21.67
CA SER A 247 -4.59 8.47 22.95
C SER A 247 -5.70 9.23 23.66
N TYR A 248 -5.94 8.91 24.93
CA TYR A 248 -6.92 9.62 25.74
C TYR A 248 -6.31 10.94 26.23
N CYS A 249 -6.87 12.07 25.79
CA CYS A 249 -6.69 13.36 26.45
C CYS A 249 -8.08 13.94 26.69
N SER A 250 -8.39 14.24 27.95
CA SER A 250 -9.68 14.73 28.48
C SER A 250 -10.75 15.12 27.43
N GLU A 251 -11.78 14.27 27.34
CA GLU A 251 -13.04 14.46 26.58
C GLU A 251 -12.98 14.59 25.05
N GLN A 252 -11.82 14.39 24.40
CA GLN A 252 -11.77 14.31 22.92
C GLN A 252 -10.90 13.13 22.44
N TYR A 253 -11.48 12.30 21.57
CA TYR A 253 -10.74 11.28 20.85
C TYR A 253 -9.87 11.94 19.78
N ILE A 254 -8.58 12.06 20.05
CA ILE A 254 -7.60 12.56 19.07
C ILE A 254 -7.02 11.36 18.32
N PHE A 255 -7.25 11.34 17.00
CA PHE A 255 -6.55 10.47 16.06
C PHE A 255 -5.22 11.13 15.66
N LEU A 256 -4.16 10.34 15.49
CA LEU A 256 -2.86 10.81 14.95
C LEU A 256 -2.84 10.72 13.42
#